data_AF-A0A374WST1-F1
#
_entry.id   AF-A0A374WST1-F1
#
_cell.length_a   1.000
_cell.length_b   1.000
_cell.length_c   1.000
_cell.angle_alpha   90.00
_cell.angle_beta   90.00
_cell.angle_gamma   90.00
#
_symmetry.space_group_name_H-M   'P 1'
#
loop_
_entity.id
_entity.type
_entity.pdbx_description
1 polymer ?
#
loop_
_entity_poly.entity_id
_entity_poly.type
_entity_poly.pdbx_seq_one_letter_code
_entity_poly.pdbx_strand_id
1 'polypeptide(L)'
;MQDVEKSLKPLQEGIIKESGLEVLHNNLKSEEKPTTVKLNPAIIVPVPLKRKRLSDELIEELNATYERPAICKDKHGEYKEGAFLHGSNLVMTSILEGRWHLTVKSDKPLSIYEVKAARYKFIPDDAYMTLVFPKRSELEKFTSPHSMQMIEIQVTQKE
;
A
#
# COMPACT_ATOMS: atom_id res chain seq x y z
N MET A 1 14.16 10.84 62.55
CA MET A 1 13.33 12.05 62.33
C MET A 1 12.31 11.68 61.26
N GLN A 2 11.04 11.76 61.67
CA GLN A 2 9.74 11.52 60.99
C GLN A 2 9.79 11.54 59.44
N ASP A 3 9.34 10.51 58.72
CA ASP A 3 7.97 9.94 58.58
C ASP A 3 6.92 10.95 58.07
N VAL A 4 6.61 10.86 56.77
CA VAL A 4 5.33 11.31 56.20
C VAL A 4 4.61 10.07 55.70
N GLU A 5 3.76 9.56 56.59
CA GLU A 5 2.90 8.41 56.41
C GLU A 5 1.46 8.90 56.17
N LYS A 6 0.80 8.42 55.11
CA LYS A 6 -0.65 8.21 54.95
C LYS A 6 -0.97 8.08 53.46
N SER A 7 -1.75 7.14 52.97
CA SER A 7 -2.45 5.98 53.52
C SER A 7 -3.07 5.35 52.28
N LEU A 8 -2.82 4.09 51.99
CA LEU A 8 -3.51 3.37 50.92
C LEU A 8 -3.78 1.95 51.38
N LYS A 9 -5.07 1.69 51.66
CA LYS A 9 -5.85 0.46 51.41
C LYS A 9 -7.17 0.50 52.22
N PRO A 10 -8.18 -0.33 51.93
CA PRO A 10 -8.63 -0.90 50.65
C PRO A 10 -10.20 -0.91 50.53
N LEU A 11 -10.71 -1.61 49.49
CA LEU A 11 -12.10 -2.09 49.26
C LEU A 11 -13.03 -1.06 48.56
N GLN A 12 -13.89 -1.40 47.60
CA GLN A 12 -14.61 -2.65 47.35
C GLN A 12 -15.24 -2.63 45.93
N GLU A 13 -15.50 -3.82 45.38
CA GLU A 13 -16.26 -4.05 44.14
C GLU A 13 -17.67 -3.45 44.20
N GLY A 14 -18.12 -2.89 43.08
CA GLY A 14 -19.47 -2.34 42.92
C GLY A 14 -19.84 -2.20 41.45
N ILE A 15 -20.57 -3.20 40.96
CA ILE A 15 -21.28 -3.28 39.68
C ILE A 15 -22.07 -1.99 39.41
N ILE A 16 -21.99 -1.42 38.20
CA ILE A 16 -23.07 -0.64 37.54
C ILE A 16 -22.81 -0.50 36.03
N LYS A 17 -23.68 -1.20 35.27
CA LYS A 17 -24.36 -0.84 34.01
C LYS A 17 -23.52 -0.71 32.73
N GLU A 18 -23.49 -1.83 32.01
CA GLU A 18 -23.47 -1.87 30.55
C GLU A 18 -24.68 -1.11 29.98
N SER A 19 -24.41 0.03 29.33
CA SER A 19 -25.35 0.66 28.41
C SER A 19 -24.56 1.50 27.43
N GLY A 20 -24.32 0.98 26.22
CA GLY A 20 -23.70 1.79 25.17
C GLY A 20 -23.07 1.06 23.98
N LEU A 21 -23.05 -0.28 23.91
CA LEU A 21 -22.35 -1.01 22.82
C LEU A 21 -23.24 -1.92 21.96
N GLU A 22 -24.57 -1.91 22.14
CA GLU A 22 -25.47 -2.83 21.41
C GLU A 22 -26.19 -2.24 20.17
N VAL A 23 -25.78 -1.09 19.62
CA VAL A 23 -26.54 -0.46 18.51
C VAL A 23 -25.81 -0.45 17.15
N LEU A 24 -24.67 -1.14 16.98
CA LEU A 24 -24.00 -1.21 15.65
C LEU A 24 -23.83 -2.61 15.07
N HIS A 25 -24.42 -3.63 15.69
CA HIS A 25 -24.50 -4.97 15.09
C HIS A 25 -25.91 -5.28 14.64
N ASN A 26 -26.33 -4.68 13.53
CA ASN A 26 -27.39 -5.22 12.65
C ASN A 26 -27.45 -4.37 11.38
N ASN A 27 -26.61 -4.69 10.39
CA ASN A 27 -26.86 -4.46 8.95
C ASN A 27 -25.77 -5.09 8.05
N LEU A 28 -25.44 -6.36 8.29
CA LEU A 28 -24.76 -7.19 7.29
C LEU A 28 -25.73 -8.30 6.87
N LYS A 29 -26.76 -7.91 6.11
CA LYS A 29 -27.27 -8.80 5.07
C LYS A 29 -26.18 -8.83 4.00
N SER A 30 -25.29 -9.80 4.11
CA SER A 30 -24.40 -10.20 3.03
C SER A 30 -25.27 -10.64 1.85
N GLU A 31 -25.40 -9.78 0.85
CA GLU A 31 -25.82 -10.23 -0.47
C GLU A 31 -24.73 -11.18 -0.99
N GLU A 32 -25.10 -12.46 -1.08
CA GLU A 32 -24.31 -13.45 -1.79
C GLU A 32 -24.27 -13.09 -3.27
N LYS A 33 -23.06 -12.81 -3.78
CA LYS A 33 -22.72 -13.11 -5.18
C LYS A 33 -21.21 -13.31 -5.30
N PRO A 34 -20.70 -14.55 -5.44
CA PRO A 34 -19.35 -14.75 -5.92
C PRO A 34 -19.36 -14.51 -7.44
N THR A 35 -19.46 -13.24 -7.84
CA THR A 35 -19.19 -12.88 -9.23
C THR A 35 -17.68 -12.85 -9.35
N THR A 36 -17.06 -13.95 -9.78
CA THR A 36 -15.63 -13.98 -10.09
C THR A 36 -15.31 -12.81 -11.01
N VAL A 37 -14.56 -11.82 -10.51
CA VAL A 37 -14.21 -10.62 -11.26
C VAL A 37 -13.29 -11.03 -12.40
N LYS A 38 -13.64 -10.65 -13.63
CA LYS A 38 -12.83 -10.94 -14.81
C LYS A 38 -11.85 -9.80 -15.06
N LEU A 39 -10.59 -10.15 -15.31
CA LEU A 39 -9.57 -9.18 -15.72
C LEU A 39 -9.90 -8.63 -17.11
N ASN A 40 -9.75 -7.32 -17.28
CA ASN A 40 -9.90 -6.65 -18.56
C ASN A 40 -8.94 -7.28 -19.58
N PRO A 41 -9.44 -7.75 -20.74
CA PRO A 41 -8.62 -8.46 -21.73
C PRO A 41 -7.50 -7.61 -22.34
N ALA A 42 -7.57 -6.28 -22.25
CA ALA A 42 -6.50 -5.39 -22.67
C ALA A 42 -5.28 -5.40 -21.73
N ILE A 43 -5.45 -5.85 -20.48
CA ILE A 43 -4.37 -5.96 -19.50
C ILE A 43 -3.57 -7.23 -19.76
N ILE A 44 -2.35 -7.07 -20.28
CA ILE A 44 -1.45 -8.18 -20.55
C ILE A 44 -0.81 -8.64 -19.23
N VAL A 45 -1.16 -9.84 -18.78
CA VAL A 45 -0.48 -10.51 -17.66
C VAL A 45 0.86 -11.07 -18.14
N PRO A 46 2.01 -10.66 -17.57
CA PRO A 46 3.30 -11.24 -17.91
C PRO A 46 3.36 -12.74 -17.66
N VAL A 47 4.11 -13.48 -18.49
CA VAL A 47 4.22 -14.95 -18.43
C VAL A 47 4.56 -15.49 -17.04
N PRO A 48 5.49 -14.89 -16.26
CA PRO A 48 5.79 -15.37 -14.91
C PRO A 48 4.58 -15.31 -13.96
N LEU A 49 3.69 -14.33 -14.15
CA LEU A 49 2.52 -14.10 -13.31
C LEU A 49 1.30 -14.92 -13.75
N LYS A 50 1.22 -15.33 -15.03
CA LYS A 50 0.11 -16.17 -15.54
C LYS A 50 -0.04 -17.51 -14.82
N ARG A 51 1.03 -18.02 -14.20
CA ARG A 51 1.01 -19.29 -13.46
C ARG A 51 0.31 -19.19 -12.11
N LYS A 52 0.01 -17.96 -11.67
CA LYS A 52 -0.62 -17.69 -10.38
C LYS A 52 -2.01 -17.12 -10.58
N ARG A 53 -2.93 -17.52 -9.70
CA ARG A 53 -4.23 -16.88 -9.62
C ARG A 53 -4.05 -15.52 -8.94
N LEU A 54 -4.46 -14.45 -9.64
CA LEU A 54 -4.59 -13.12 -9.04
C LEU A 54 -5.82 -13.12 -8.13
N SER A 55 -5.74 -12.42 -6.99
CA SER A 55 -6.90 -12.23 -6.13
C SER A 55 -7.95 -11.36 -6.83
N ASP A 56 -9.22 -11.57 -6.48
CA ASP A 56 -10.33 -10.82 -7.09
C ASP A 56 -10.17 -9.31 -6.81
N GLU A 57 -9.74 -8.93 -5.59
CA GLU A 57 -9.39 -7.55 -5.22
C GLU A 57 -8.31 -6.93 -6.12
N LEU A 58 -7.26 -7.70 -6.44
CA LEU A 58 -6.20 -7.22 -7.33
C LEU A 58 -6.71 -7.06 -8.77
N ILE A 59 -7.59 -7.95 -9.22
CA ILE A 59 -8.20 -7.85 -10.55
C ILE A 59 -9.06 -6.58 -10.65
N GLU A 60 -9.85 -6.29 -9.62
CA GLU A 60 -10.63 -5.04 -9.54
C GLU A 60 -9.73 -3.81 -9.62
N GLU A 61 -8.66 -3.75 -8.83
CA GLU A 61 -7.75 -2.61 -8.86
C GLU A 61 -7.01 -2.47 -10.20
N LEU A 62 -6.60 -3.58 -10.82
CA LEU A 62 -5.99 -3.56 -12.16
C LEU A 62 -6.96 -3.02 -13.21
N ASN A 63 -8.22 -3.44 -13.17
CA ASN A 63 -9.27 -2.95 -14.06
C ASN A 63 -9.54 -1.45 -13.82
N ALA A 64 -9.68 -1.04 -12.56
CA ALA A 64 -9.88 0.36 -12.20
C ALA A 64 -8.69 1.24 -12.66
N THR A 65 -7.46 0.73 -12.50
CA THR A 65 -6.25 1.42 -12.94
C THR A 65 -6.21 1.57 -14.46
N TYR A 66 -6.64 0.56 -15.22
CA TYR A 66 -6.67 0.63 -16.67
C TYR A 66 -7.57 1.77 -17.16
N GLU A 67 -8.78 1.90 -16.60
CA GLU A 67 -9.76 2.94 -16.97
C GLU A 67 -9.39 4.34 -16.45
N ARG A 68 -8.53 4.43 -15.42
CA ARG A 68 -8.13 5.72 -14.84
C ARG A 68 -7.33 6.56 -15.86
N PRO A 69 -7.66 7.86 -16.06
CA PRO A 69 -6.90 8.74 -16.93
C PRO A 69 -5.51 9.05 -16.35
N ALA A 70 -4.58 9.47 -17.22
CA ALA A 70 -3.28 9.96 -16.81
C ALA A 70 -3.41 11.28 -16.01
N ILE A 71 -2.63 11.41 -14.94
CA ILE A 71 -2.54 12.62 -14.12
C ILE A 71 -1.57 13.61 -14.74
N CYS A 72 -0.46 13.11 -15.28
CA CYS A 72 0.55 13.91 -15.97
C CYS A 72 1.24 13.11 -17.06
N LYS A 73 2.02 13.81 -17.90
CA LYS A 73 2.78 13.22 -19.00
C LYS A 73 4.09 13.97 -19.20
N ASP A 74 5.10 13.26 -19.65
CA ASP A 74 6.37 13.82 -20.11
C ASP A 74 6.80 13.15 -21.43
N LYS A 75 8.07 13.31 -21.82
CA LYS A 75 8.62 12.73 -23.06
C LYS A 75 8.76 11.19 -23.02
N HIS A 76 8.69 10.58 -21.84
CA HIS A 76 8.85 9.15 -21.61
C HIS A 76 7.52 8.41 -21.43
N GLY A 77 6.44 9.11 -21.05
CA GLY A 77 5.10 8.51 -21.03
C GLY A 77 4.04 9.30 -20.28
N GLU A 78 2.97 8.58 -19.94
CA GLU A 78 1.84 9.06 -19.15
C GLU A 78 1.82 8.34 -17.80
N TYR A 79 1.50 9.08 -16.74
CA TYR A 79 1.62 8.61 -15.35
C TYR A 79 0.30 8.77 -14.61
N LYS A 80 -0.04 7.76 -13.81
CA LYS A 80 -1.26 7.71 -12.99
C LYS A 80 -1.04 6.84 -11.76
N GLU A 81 -1.90 7.01 -10.78
CA GLU A 81 -2.00 6.14 -9.61
C GLU A 81 -2.66 4.80 -9.96
N GLY A 82 -2.32 3.75 -9.21
CA GLY A 82 -2.98 2.45 -9.30
C GLY A 82 -2.01 1.28 -9.27
N ALA A 83 -2.51 0.11 -9.67
CA ALA A 83 -1.76 -1.14 -9.74
C ALA A 83 -1.40 -1.52 -11.18
N PHE A 84 -0.19 -2.05 -11.36
CA PHE A 84 0.37 -2.45 -12.64
C PHE A 84 1.11 -3.78 -12.53
N LEU A 85 1.09 -4.56 -13.59
CA LEU A 85 1.92 -5.75 -13.72
C LEU A 85 3.15 -5.40 -14.58
N HIS A 86 4.35 -5.64 -14.06
CA HIS A 86 5.58 -5.34 -14.77
C HIS A 86 6.65 -6.40 -14.52
N GLY A 87 7.07 -7.09 -15.59
CA GLY A 87 7.99 -8.22 -15.47
C GLY A 87 7.38 -9.34 -14.63
N SER A 88 7.98 -9.64 -13.47
CA SER A 88 7.42 -10.60 -12.49
C SER A 88 6.83 -9.92 -11.25
N ASN A 89 6.59 -8.61 -11.32
CA ASN A 89 6.36 -7.77 -10.15
C ASN A 89 4.99 -7.09 -10.23
N LEU A 90 4.37 -6.92 -9.08
CA LEU A 90 3.24 -6.01 -8.87
C LEU A 90 3.83 -4.64 -8.52
N VAL A 91 3.49 -3.63 -9.30
CA VAL A 91 3.89 -2.24 -9.07
C VAL A 91 2.66 -1.44 -8.69
N MET A 92 2.74 -0.66 -7.63
CA MET A 92 1.67 0.23 -7.20
C MET A 92 2.20 1.64 -7.09
N THR A 93 1.48 2.60 -7.66
CA THR A 93 1.77 4.03 -7.54
C THR A 93 0.62 4.73 -6.82
N SER A 94 0.96 5.69 -5.97
CA SER A 94 -0.01 6.56 -5.30
C SER A 94 0.59 7.94 -5.11
N ILE A 95 -0.25 8.94 -4.88
CA ILE A 95 0.14 10.29 -4.51
C ILE A 95 -0.33 10.53 -3.07
N LEU A 96 0.60 10.62 -2.14
CA LEU A 96 0.30 10.92 -0.73
C LEU A 96 0.90 12.28 -0.40
N GLU A 97 0.09 13.17 0.15
CA GLU A 97 0.51 14.56 0.48
C GLU A 97 1.16 15.29 -0.71
N GLY A 98 0.67 15.04 -1.92
CA GLY A 98 1.18 15.64 -3.16
C GLY A 98 2.51 15.07 -3.65
N ARG A 99 2.98 13.95 -3.09
CA ARG A 99 4.23 13.28 -3.46
C ARG A 99 3.98 11.91 -4.05
N TRP A 100 4.75 11.53 -5.05
CA TRP A 100 4.71 10.18 -5.59
C TRP A 100 5.24 9.14 -4.60
N HIS A 101 4.50 8.05 -4.48
CA HIS A 101 4.88 6.84 -3.78
C HIS A 101 4.88 5.68 -4.78
N LEU A 102 5.91 4.85 -4.71
CA LEU A 102 6.07 3.67 -5.53
C LEU A 102 6.29 2.47 -4.63
N THR A 103 5.47 1.43 -4.79
CA THR A 103 5.69 0.13 -4.14
C THR A 103 5.91 -0.92 -5.21
N VAL A 104 6.94 -1.73 -5.05
CA VAL A 104 7.22 -2.88 -5.92
C VAL A 104 7.16 -4.13 -5.04
N LYS A 105 6.31 -5.08 -5.42
CA LYS A 105 6.15 -6.37 -4.75
C LYS A 105 6.46 -7.52 -5.70
N SER A 106 7.08 -8.56 -5.18
CA SER A 106 7.38 -9.78 -5.94
C SER A 106 7.43 -10.99 -5.03
N ASP A 107 7.09 -12.15 -5.57
CA ASP A 107 7.23 -13.41 -4.84
C ASP A 107 8.69 -13.85 -4.68
N LYS A 108 9.58 -13.28 -5.49
CA LYS A 108 11.03 -13.50 -5.38
C LYS A 108 11.66 -12.28 -4.73
N PRO A 109 12.85 -12.44 -4.11
CA PRO A 109 13.62 -11.30 -3.65
C PRO A 109 13.85 -10.31 -4.79
N LEU A 110 13.49 -9.05 -4.57
CA LEU A 110 13.62 -7.97 -5.52
C LEU A 110 15.08 -7.52 -5.64
N SER A 111 15.54 -7.44 -6.87
CA SER A 111 16.80 -6.76 -7.18
C SER A 111 16.60 -5.24 -7.28
N ILE A 112 17.68 -4.49 -7.04
CA ILE A 112 17.66 -3.04 -7.25
C ILE A 112 17.33 -2.65 -8.70
N TYR A 113 17.66 -3.51 -9.67
CA TYR A 113 17.38 -3.26 -11.09
C TYR A 113 15.89 -3.31 -11.40
N GLU A 114 15.15 -4.22 -10.77
CA GLU A 114 13.70 -4.32 -10.93
C GLU A 114 12.99 -3.10 -10.32
N VAL A 115 13.46 -2.64 -9.16
CA VAL A 115 12.92 -1.44 -8.52
C VAL A 115 13.20 -0.20 -9.38
N LYS A 116 14.41 -0.07 -9.91
CA LYS A 116 14.76 1.01 -10.86
C LYS A 116 13.89 0.96 -12.11
N ALA A 117 13.70 -0.22 -12.70
CA ALA A 117 12.87 -0.39 -13.89
C ALA A 117 11.41 0.05 -13.63
N ALA A 118 10.87 -0.24 -12.44
CA ALA A 118 9.56 0.27 -12.03
C ALA A 118 9.55 1.81 -11.91
N ARG A 119 10.54 2.42 -11.24
CA ARG A 119 10.64 3.90 -11.17
C ARG A 119 10.63 4.51 -12.56
N TYR A 120 11.53 4.08 -13.44
CA TYR A 120 11.69 4.70 -14.75
C TYR A 120 10.51 4.48 -15.70
N LYS A 121 9.60 3.56 -15.36
CA LYS A 121 8.40 3.28 -16.16
C LYS A 121 7.14 3.97 -15.63
N PHE A 122 6.99 4.06 -14.30
CA PHE A 122 5.72 4.43 -13.66
C PHE A 122 5.76 5.75 -12.88
N ILE A 123 6.93 6.39 -12.75
CA ILE A 123 7.09 7.68 -12.07
C ILE A 123 7.63 8.72 -13.08
N PRO A 124 7.11 9.97 -13.07
CA PRO A 124 7.59 11.06 -13.92
C PRO A 124 9.10 11.32 -13.85
N ASP A 125 9.67 11.87 -14.92
CA ASP A 125 11.11 12.13 -15.03
C ASP A 125 11.62 13.14 -13.98
N ASP A 126 10.82 14.17 -13.69
CA ASP A 126 11.13 15.27 -12.78
C ASP A 126 11.07 14.90 -11.29
N ALA A 127 10.54 13.73 -10.94
CA ALA A 127 10.45 13.25 -9.57
C ALA A 127 11.74 12.52 -9.13
N TYR A 128 12.43 13.07 -8.14
CA TYR A 128 13.52 12.37 -7.44
C TYR A 128 12.93 11.40 -6.43
N MET A 129 13.31 10.13 -6.50
CA MET A 129 12.79 9.07 -5.64
C MET A 129 13.91 8.48 -4.77
N THR A 130 13.64 8.25 -3.49
CA THR A 130 14.54 7.52 -2.57
C THR A 130 13.91 6.23 -2.08
N LEU A 131 14.72 5.22 -1.74
CA LEU A 131 14.25 4.02 -1.07
C LEU A 131 13.92 4.31 0.39
N VAL A 132 12.77 3.82 0.85
CA VAL A 132 12.36 3.95 2.25
C VAL A 132 13.01 2.84 3.06
N PHE A 133 13.82 3.22 4.05
CA PHE A 133 14.26 2.32 5.11
C PHE A 133 13.47 2.65 6.38
N PRO A 134 12.45 1.85 6.73
CA PRO A 134 11.60 2.11 7.88
C PRO A 134 12.38 1.93 9.20
N LYS A 135 11.76 2.34 10.31
CA LYS A 135 12.24 2.02 11.65
C LYS A 135 12.33 0.50 11.81
N ARG A 136 13.30 0.01 12.58
CA ARG A 136 13.51 -1.44 12.80
C ARG A 136 12.26 -2.16 13.28
N SER A 137 11.45 -1.53 14.14
CA SER A 137 10.17 -2.07 14.65
C SER A 137 9.07 -2.19 13.59
N GLU A 138 9.26 -1.58 12.43
CA GLU A 138 8.28 -1.50 11.35
C GLU A 138 8.83 -2.09 10.05
N LEU A 139 10.01 -2.73 10.08
CA LEU A 139 10.71 -3.22 8.90
C LEU A 139 9.79 -4.03 7.99
N GLU A 140 9.21 -5.11 8.54
CA GLU A 140 8.35 -6.03 7.81
C GLU A 140 7.06 -5.39 7.27
N LYS A 141 6.65 -4.23 7.79
CA LYS A 141 5.44 -3.52 7.33
C LYS A 141 5.69 -2.73 6.05
N PHE A 142 6.89 -2.18 5.89
CA PHE A 142 7.20 -1.26 4.79
C PHE A 142 8.15 -1.86 3.78
N THR A 143 9.18 -2.57 4.23
CA THR A 143 10.17 -3.19 3.34
C THR A 143 10.55 -4.60 3.75
N SER A 144 10.59 -5.47 2.75
CA SER A 144 11.09 -6.83 2.86
C SER A 144 11.86 -7.18 1.59
N PRO A 145 12.59 -8.30 1.54
CA PRO A 145 13.16 -8.77 0.28
C PRO A 145 12.13 -8.85 -0.85
N HIS A 146 10.85 -9.00 -0.53
CA HIS A 146 9.73 -9.18 -1.46
C HIS A 146 8.91 -7.91 -1.71
N SER A 147 9.19 -6.82 -0.99
CA SER A 147 8.44 -5.57 -1.08
C SER A 147 9.37 -4.38 -0.83
N MET A 148 9.56 -3.54 -1.83
CA MET A 148 10.38 -2.33 -1.73
C MET A 148 9.51 -1.10 -1.97
N GLN A 149 9.75 -0.04 -1.20
CA GLN A 149 9.03 1.23 -1.34
C GLN A 149 9.99 2.36 -1.66
N MET A 150 9.54 3.27 -2.52
CA MET A 150 10.20 4.53 -2.80
C MET A 150 9.24 5.69 -2.60
N ILE A 151 9.78 6.83 -2.17
CA ILE A 151 9.04 8.08 -2.00
C ILE A 151 9.73 9.22 -2.71
N GLU A 152 8.93 10.15 -3.21
CA GLU A 152 9.42 11.36 -3.82
C GLU A 152 10.04 12.29 -2.77
N ILE A 153 11.23 12.79 -3.09
CA ILE A 153 11.95 13.76 -2.29
C ILE A 153 12.17 15.03 -3.09
N GLN A 154 12.22 16.15 -2.38
CA GLN A 154 12.69 17.39 -2.98
C GLN A 154 14.22 17.41 -2.90
N VAL A 155 14.87 17.65 -4.03
CA VAL A 155 16.31 17.85 -4.08
C VAL A 155 16.54 19.33 -4.37
N THR A 156 17.15 20.04 -3.44
CA THR A 156 17.58 21.42 -3.67
C THR A 156 18.80 21.38 -4.60
N GLN A 157 18.60 21.73 -5.86
CA GLN A 157 19.70 22.12 -6.72
C GLN A 157 20.20 23.47 -6.22
N LYS A 158 21.32 23.49 -5.51
CA LYS A 158 22.11 24.70 -5.43
C LYS A 158 22.80 24.82 -6.79
N GLU A 159 22.22 25.65 -7.67
CA GLU A 159 22.96 26.23 -8.80
C GLU A 159 24.07 27.16 -8.27
#